data_AF-A0A7C0XS02-F1
#
_entry.id   AF-A0A7C0XS02-F1
#
_cell.length_a   1.000
_cell.length_b   1.000
_cell.length_c   1.000
_cell.angle_alpha   90.00
_cell.angle_beta   90.00
_cell.angle_gamma   90.00
#
_symmetry.space_group_name_H-M   'P 1'
#
loop_
_entity.id
_entity.type
_entity.pdbx_description
1 polymer ?
#
loop_
_entity_poly.entity_id
_entity_poly.type
_entity_poly.pdbx_seq_one_letter_code
_entity_poly.pdbx_strand_id
1 'polypeptide(L)' 'MSVVPEEEIKKKDEEIAALIKEIGELVTEFRAASEEGQKVELINKITEKEKDLRAVRQKKGQFKAVLPLPTKLW' A
#
# COMPACT_ATOMS: atom_id res chain seq x y z
N MET A 1 -7.89 -0.41 -26.46
CA MET A 1 -6.99 0.25 -25.49
C MET A 1 -7.81 0.54 -24.25
N SER A 2 -7.68 -0.26 -23.18
CA SER A 2 -8.40 -0.01 -21.93
C SER A 2 -7.72 1.15 -21.21
N VAL A 3 -8.33 2.34 -21.27
CA VAL A 3 -7.88 3.51 -20.50
C VAL A 3 -8.18 3.19 -19.04
N VAL A 4 -7.15 3.01 -18.22
CA VAL A 4 -7.35 2.91 -16.77
C VAL A 4 -7.93 4.25 -16.30
N PRO A 5 -9.15 4.29 -15.74
CA PRO A 5 -9.74 5.53 -15.27
C PRO A 5 -8.86 6.14 -14.17
N GLU A 6 -8.66 7.46 -14.19
CA GLU A 6 -7.95 8.17 -13.11
C GLU A 6 -8.57 7.88 -11.73
N GLU A 7 -9.86 7.56 -11.70
CA GLU A 7 -10.59 7.10 -10.51
C GLU A 7 -10.02 5.81 -9.90
N GLU A 8 -9.54 4.86 -10.71
CA GLU A 8 -8.94 3.63 -10.20
C GLU A 8 -7.57 3.89 -9.55
N ILE A 9 -6.82 4.86 -10.08
CA ILE A 9 -5.54 5.29 -9.49
C ILE A 9 -5.79 6.01 -8.16
N LYS A 10 -6.83 6.86 -8.08
CA LYS A 10 -7.23 7.54 -6.83
C LYS A 10 -7.69 6.55 -5.76
N LYS A 11 -8.50 5.54 -6.13
CA LYS A 11 -8.89 4.45 -5.21
C LYS A 11 -7.68 3.72 -4.65
N LYS A 12 -6.65 3.48 -5.48
CA LYS A 12 -5.39 2.88 -5.02
C LYS A 12 -4.59 3.79 -4.09
N ASP A 13 -4.69 5.12 -4.25
CA ASP A 13 -4.10 6.07 -3.32
C ASP A 13 -4.78 6.05 -1.95
N GLU A 14 -6.11 5.99 -1.92
CA GLU A 14 -6.88 5.84 -0.69
C GLU A 14 -6.57 4.50 0.02
N GLU A 15 -6.46 3.41 -0.75
CA GLU A 15 -6.08 2.09 -0.22
C GLU A 15 -4.66 2.07 0.37
N ILE A 16 -3.70 2.76 -0.27
CA ILE A 16 -2.35 2.92 0.27
C ILE A 16 -2.39 3.74 1.57
N ALA A 17 -3.16 4.83 1.61
CA ALA A 17 -3.26 5.66 2.81
C ALA A 17 -3.89 4.89 3.98
N ALA A 18 -4.93 4.10 3.72
CA ALA A 18 -5.55 3.22 4.72
C ALA A 18 -4.55 2.19 5.27
N LEU A 19 -3.81 1.49 4.39
CA LEU A 19 -2.81 0.50 4.79
C LEU A 19 -1.66 1.13 5.60
N ILE A 20 -1.19 2.33 5.25
CA ILE A 20 -0.18 3.05 6.04
C ILE A 20 -0.70 3.34 7.45
N LYS A 21 -1.95 3.76 7.56
CA LYS A 21 -2.57 4.07 8.84
C LYS A 21 -2.69 2.82 9.71
N GLU A 22 -3.18 1.71 9.15
CA GLU A 22 -3.26 0.42 9.86
C GLU A 22 -1.89 -0.08 10.31
N ILE A 23 -0.86 -0.01 9.46
CA ILE A 23 0.52 -0.37 9.85
C ILE A 23 1.01 0.54 10.98
N GLY A 24 0.71 1.85 10.91
CA GLY A 24 1.05 2.81 11.97
C GLY A 24 0.42 2.44 13.31
N GLU A 25 -0.87 2.08 13.32
CA GLU A 25 -1.59 1.62 14.50
C GLU A 25 -0.97 0.33 15.07
N LEU A 26 -0.69 -0.67 14.23
CA LEU A 26 -0.02 -1.91 14.65
C LEU A 26 1.38 -1.66 15.22
N VAL A 27 2.13 -0.70 14.68
CA VAL A 27 3.45 -0.31 15.21
C VAL A 27 3.32 0.38 16.58
N THR A 28 2.27 1.19 16.79
CA THR A 28 2.00 1.76 18.11
C THR A 28 1.65 0.69 19.14
N GLU A 29 0.83 -0.29 18.76
CA GLU A 29 0.53 -1.45 19.60
C GLU A 29 1.79 -2.27 19.90
N PHE A 30 2.65 -2.48 18.91
CA PHE A 30 3.92 -3.19 19.10
C PHE A 30 4.84 -2.48 20.10
N ARG A 31 4.88 -1.14 20.07
CA ARG A 31 5.66 -0.34 21.03
C ARG A 31 5.08 -0.39 22.44
N ALA A 32 3.76 -0.51 22.57
CA ALA A 32 3.07 -0.60 23.85
C ALA A 32 3.08 -2.02 24.44
N ALA A 33 3.24 -3.05 23.60
CA ALA A 33 3.29 -4.44 24.03
C ALA A 33 4.49 -4.70 24.95
N SER A 34 4.24 -5.33 26.09
CA SER A 34 5.27 -5.78 27.05
C SER A 34 5.60 -7.26 26.89
N GLU A 35 4.66 -8.07 26.41
CA GLU A 35 4.82 -9.51 26.22
C GLU A 35 5.50 -9.87 24.89
N GLU A 36 6.50 -10.75 24.95
CA GLU A 36 7.25 -11.19 23.76
C GLU A 36 6.37 -11.94 22.74
N GLY A 37 5.40 -12.74 23.20
CA GLY A 37 4.45 -13.44 22.31
C GLY A 37 3.59 -12.46 21.50
N GLN A 38 3.05 -11.44 22.16
CA GLN A 38 2.27 -10.38 21.50
C GLN A 38 3.13 -9.57 20.50
N LYS A 39 4.39 -9.31 20.85
CA LYS A 39 5.34 -8.65 19.94
C LYS A 39 5.58 -9.46 18.67
N VAL A 40 5.75 -10.77 18.76
CA VAL A 40 5.96 -11.64 17.60
C VAL A 40 4.71 -11.67 16.70
N GLU A 41 3.52 -11.76 17.29
CA GLU A 41 2.27 -11.71 16.53
C GLU A 41 2.08 -10.37 15.81
N LEU A 42 2.39 -9.26 16.48
CA LEU A 42 2.30 -7.92 15.91
C LEU A 42 3.32 -7.73 14.78
N ILE A 43 4.55 -8.24 14.93
CA ILE A 43 5.54 -8.23 13.83
C ILE A 43 5.02 -9.00 12.62
N ASN A 44 4.46 -10.20 12.82
CA ASN A 44 3.91 -10.99 11.72
C ASN A 44 2.79 -10.22 10.99
N LYS A 45 1.85 -9.64 11.73
CA LYS A 45 0.77 -8.81 11.17
C LYS A 45 1.30 -7.58 10.42
N ILE A 46 2.30 -6.88 10.97
CA ILE A 46 2.94 -5.74 10.30
C ILE A 46 3.58 -6.19 8.98
N THR A 47 4.34 -7.28 8.99
CA THR A 47 5.02 -7.76 7.77
C THR A 47 4.06 -8.24 6.69
N GLU A 48 2.91 -8.83 7.05
CA GLU A 48 1.85 -9.16 6.09
C GLU A 48 1.26 -7.90 5.46
N LYS A 49 0.90 -6.90 6.27
CA LYS A 49 0.35 -5.63 5.80
C LYS A 49 1.34 -4.84 4.95
N GLU A 50 2.64 -4.91 5.24
CA GLU A 50 3.69 -4.31 4.40
C GLU A 50 3.79 -4.99 3.01
N LYS A 51 3.61 -6.32 2.95
CA LYS A 51 3.54 -7.04 1.66
C LYS A 51 2.33 -6.60 0.84
N ASP A 52 1.17 -6.46 1.48
CA ASP A 52 -0.04 -5.97 0.83
C ASP A 52 0.16 -4.55 0.29
N LEU A 53 0.74 -3.66 1.10
CA LEU A 53 1.08 -2.30 0.71
C LEU A 53 2.02 -2.26 -0.50
N ARG A 54 3.02 -3.14 -0.54
CA ARG A 54 3.91 -3.29 -1.70
C ARG A 54 3.15 -3.75 -2.95
N ALA A 55 2.24 -4.71 -2.81
CA ALA A 55 1.43 -5.19 -3.92
C ALA A 55 0.50 -4.10 -4.49
N VAL A 56 -0.16 -3.31 -3.63
CA VAL A 56 -1.02 -2.19 -4.04
C VAL A 56 -0.21 -1.11 -4.75
N ARG A 57 0.98 -0.77 -4.24
CA ARG A 57 1.90 0.18 -4.91
C ARG A 57 2.35 -0.30 -6.28
N GLN A 58 2.66 -1.60 -6.41
CA GLN A 58 3.08 -2.17 -7.69
C GLN A 58 1.94 -2.13 -8.72
N LYS A 59 0.72 -2.50 -8.32
CA LYS A 59 -0.48 -2.40 -9.18
C LYS A 59 -0.75 -0.96 -9.61
N LYS A 60 -0.63 0.01 -8.70
CA LYS A 60 -0.72 1.44 -9.04
C LYS A 60 0.34 1.86 -10.06
N GLY A 61 1.58 1.39 -9.90
CA GLY A 61 2.66 1.64 -10.86
C GLY A 61 2.35 1.07 -12.25
N GLN A 62 1.81 -0.14 -12.32
CA GLN A 62 1.34 -0.75 -13.57
C GLN A 62 0.23 0.07 -14.23
N PHE A 63 -0.76 0.53 -13.46
CA PHE A 63 -1.82 1.40 -13.97
C PHE A 63 -1.28 2.70 -14.57
N LYS A 64 -0.30 3.34 -13.91
CA LYS A 64 0.36 4.53 -14.44
C LYS A 64 1.18 4.26 -15.71
N ALA A 65 1.79 3.08 -15.84
CA ALA A 65 2.58 2.71 -17.00
C ALA A 65 1.72 2.41 -18.25
N VAL A 66 0.46 2.00 -18.04
CA VAL A 66 -0.51 1.71 -19.11
C VAL A 66 -1.26 2.97 -19.56
N LEU A 67 -1.27 4.04 -18.74
CA LEU A 67 -1.76 5.32 -19.21
C LEU A 67 -0.89 5.81 -20.38
N PRO A 68 -1.52 6.32 -21.46
CA PRO A 68 -0.75 6.96 -22.52
C PRO A 68 -0.02 8.16 -21.91
N LEU A 69 1.27 8.00 -21.66
CA LEU A 69 2.17 9.14 -21.49
C LEU A 69 1.96 9.97 -22.76
N PRO A 70 1.66 11.29 -22.68
CA PRO A 70 1.72 12.13 -23.86
C PRO A 70 3.17 12.03 -24.34
N THR A 71 3.39 11.20 -25.35
CA THR A 71 4.65 11.13 -26.07
C THR A 71 4.87 12.54 -26.58
N LYS A 72 5.78 13.28 -25.95
CA LYS A 72 6.31 14.51 -26.52
C LYS A 72 6.99 14.10 -27.81
N LEU A 73 6.24 14.15 -28.91
CA LEU A 73 6.77 14.11 -30.25
C LEU A 73 7.38 15.50 -30.48
N TRP A 74 8.63 15.61 -30.02
CA TRP A 74 9.66 16.56 -30.44
C TRP A 74 9.50 17.97 -29.86
#